data_AF-A0A1T2JZV7-F1
#
_entry.id   AF-A0A1T2JZV7-F1
#
_cell.length_a   1.000
_cell.length_b   1.000
_cell.length_c   1.000
_cell.angle_alpha   90.00
_cell.angle_beta   90.00
_cell.angle_gamma   90.00
#
_symmetry.space_group_name_H-M   'P 1'
#
loop_
_entity.id
_entity.type
_entity.pdbx_description
1 polymer ?
#
loop_
_entity_poly.entity_id
_entity_poly.type
_entity_poly.pdbx_seq_one_letter_code
_entity_poly.pdbx_strand_id
1 'polypeptide(L)'
;MDMKTLFDILGIEWREVSHRERIVSALGAFLGIAAVVLTSRYFLGDEDSYLVIASMGASAVLLFAVPHGALAQPWSVVGGHLVSALLGVTCSLMIPSDLLAAPLAVALAVGAMHYLRCIHPPGGATALVAVIGGSEIEALGYQFVLTPVLANTLAILVTAILFNLFFEWRRYPTWLYQRLAVKKEQLSSESYEAIAHEDFVYALSEINSYIDVSENDLLRIYELATRSRQNRRLSPDELMSGHYYSNGKPGDAWSIRRIIDISSDEAGRDDGIIYRIVEGEGAPSNGSATSAEFTRWCRYEVFREGDNWRRVEDKSG
;
A
#
# COMPACT_ATOMS: atom_id res chain seq x y z
N MET A 1 -10.60 -34.79 6.07
CA MET A 1 -10.11 -33.41 5.92
C MET A 1 -11.34 -32.52 5.94
N ASP A 2 -11.40 -31.57 6.88
CA ASP A 2 -12.58 -30.71 7.02
C ASP A 2 -12.69 -29.75 5.82
N MET A 3 -13.92 -29.38 5.45
CA MET A 3 -14.21 -28.58 4.27
C MET A 3 -13.52 -27.22 4.32
N LYS A 4 -13.41 -26.63 5.52
CA LYS A 4 -12.65 -25.39 5.75
C LYS A 4 -11.16 -25.56 5.43
N THR A 5 -10.54 -26.63 5.92
CA THR A 5 -9.12 -26.92 5.65
C THR A 5 -8.85 -27.15 4.17
N LEU A 6 -9.80 -27.75 3.43
CA LEU A 6 -9.70 -27.89 1.97
C LEU A 6 -9.76 -26.52 1.27
N PHE A 7 -10.66 -25.63 1.69
CA PHE A 7 -10.77 -24.28 1.16
C PHE A 7 -9.54 -23.42 1.46
N ASP A 8 -8.98 -23.55 2.66
CA ASP A 8 -7.75 -22.85 3.06
C ASP A 8 -6.54 -23.31 2.22
N ILE A 9 -6.42 -24.63 1.98
CA ILE A 9 -5.36 -25.18 1.11
C ILE A 9 -5.51 -24.69 -0.33
N LEU A 10 -6.74 -24.49 -0.80
CA LEU A 10 -7.03 -23.95 -2.13
C LEU A 10 -6.96 -22.42 -2.20
N GLY A 11 -6.69 -21.74 -1.09
CA GLY A 11 -6.60 -20.28 -1.02
C GLY A 11 -7.93 -19.56 -1.24
N ILE A 12 -9.06 -20.23 -0.99
CA ILE A 12 -10.39 -19.62 -1.14
C ILE A 12 -10.69 -18.80 0.12
N GLU A 13 -10.29 -17.53 0.08
CA GLU A 13 -10.61 -16.56 1.12
C GLU A 13 -12.10 -16.18 1.08
N TRP A 14 -12.83 -16.45 2.16
CA TRP A 14 -14.20 -15.98 2.34
C TRP A 14 -14.19 -14.52 2.78
N ARG A 15 -13.98 -13.59 1.82
CA ARG A 15 -14.17 -12.16 2.10
C ARG A 15 -15.65 -11.79 2.00
N GLU A 16 -16.21 -11.26 3.08
CA GLU A 16 -17.61 -10.83 3.16
C GLU A 16 -17.84 -9.52 2.39
N VAL A 17 -17.83 -9.60 1.05
CA VAL A 17 -18.29 -8.48 0.21
C VAL A 17 -19.81 -8.48 0.17
N SER A 18 -20.43 -7.37 0.59
CA SER A 18 -21.89 -7.22 0.61
C SER A 18 -22.53 -7.50 -0.77
N HIS A 19 -23.75 -8.05 -0.78
CA HIS A 19 -24.49 -8.30 -2.03
C HIS A 19 -24.70 -7.03 -2.85
N ARG A 20 -24.90 -5.89 -2.18
CA ARG A 20 -25.00 -4.57 -2.83
C ARG A 20 -23.75 -4.28 -3.64
N GLU A 21 -22.58 -4.45 -3.04
CA GLU A 21 -21.30 -4.18 -3.71
C GLU A 21 -21.10 -5.10 -4.92
N ARG A 22 -21.48 -6.38 -4.83
CA ARG A 22 -21.42 -7.32 -5.96
C ARG A 22 -22.27 -6.87 -7.14
N ILE A 23 -23.50 -6.42 -6.89
CA ILE A 23 -24.43 -5.92 -7.92
C ILE A 23 -23.89 -4.62 -8.54
N VAL A 24 -23.40 -3.69 -7.71
CA VAL A 24 -22.81 -2.43 -8.18
C VAL A 24 -21.60 -2.70 -9.07
N SER A 25 -20.72 -3.63 -8.69
CA SER A 25 -19.57 -4.05 -9.52
C SER A 25 -20.02 -4.60 -10.88
N ALA A 26 -21.01 -5.49 -10.89
CA ALA A 26 -21.52 -6.09 -12.13
C ALA A 26 -22.16 -5.05 -13.05
N LEU A 27 -22.96 -4.13 -12.51
CA LEU A 27 -23.57 -3.03 -13.26
C LEU A 27 -22.52 -2.05 -13.81
N GLY A 28 -21.52 -1.70 -13.00
CA GLY A 28 -20.40 -0.86 -13.43
C GLY A 28 -19.63 -1.50 -14.59
N ALA A 29 -19.30 -2.79 -14.47
CA ALA A 29 -18.62 -3.54 -15.53
C ALA A 29 -19.45 -3.59 -16.82
N PHE A 30 -20.76 -3.84 -16.71
CA PHE A 30 -21.68 -3.80 -17.86
C PHE A 30 -21.65 -2.43 -18.56
N LEU A 31 -21.80 -1.33 -17.81
CA LEU A 31 -21.78 0.02 -18.38
C LEU A 31 -20.42 0.38 -18.99
N GLY A 32 -19.33 0.00 -18.33
CA GLY A 32 -17.97 0.19 -18.84
C GLY A 32 -17.73 -0.52 -20.16
N ILE A 33 -18.12 -1.79 -20.26
CA ILE A 33 -17.99 -2.56 -21.51
C ILE A 33 -18.95 -2.05 -22.59
N ALA A 34 -20.17 -1.65 -22.24
CA ALA A 34 -21.08 -1.02 -23.20
C ALA A 34 -20.46 0.25 -23.80
N ALA A 35 -19.83 1.10 -22.99
CA ALA A 35 -19.12 2.29 -23.47
C ALA A 35 -17.94 1.94 -24.39
N VAL A 36 -17.17 0.90 -24.05
CA VAL A 36 -16.09 0.39 -24.91
C VAL A 36 -16.64 -0.10 -26.25
N VAL A 37 -17.70 -0.92 -26.26
CA VAL A 37 -18.31 -1.43 -27.49
C VAL A 37 -18.81 -0.28 -28.37
N LEU A 38 -19.47 0.72 -27.80
CA LEU A 38 -19.94 1.90 -28.54
C LEU A 38 -18.78 2.72 -29.12
N THR A 39 -17.71 2.88 -28.36
CA THR A 39 -16.50 3.59 -28.80
C THR A 39 -15.81 2.82 -29.93
N SER A 40 -15.62 1.51 -29.75
CA SER A 40 -15.08 0.59 -30.75
C SER A 40 -15.87 0.64 -32.06
N ARG A 41 -17.21 0.56 -32.01
CA ARG A 41 -18.05 0.63 -33.23
C ARG A 41 -17.91 1.96 -33.95
N TYR A 42 -17.78 3.06 -33.21
CA TYR A 42 -17.61 4.39 -33.80
C TYR A 42 -16.28 4.52 -34.56
N PHE A 43 -15.20 3.88 -34.09
CA PHE A 43 -13.86 3.98 -34.69
C PHE A 43 -13.49 2.85 -35.66
N LEU A 44 -13.97 1.62 -35.46
CA LEU A 44 -13.54 0.42 -36.20
C LEU A 44 -14.65 -0.21 -37.07
N GLY A 45 -15.91 0.23 -36.99
CA GLY A 45 -17.02 -0.42 -37.70
C GLY A 45 -17.57 -1.67 -36.98
N ASP A 46 -18.51 -2.38 -37.62
CA ASP A 46 -19.36 -3.38 -36.96
C ASP A 46 -18.74 -4.79 -36.81
N GLU A 47 -17.73 -5.18 -37.60
CA GLU A 47 -17.21 -6.57 -37.61
C GLU A 47 -15.83 -6.78 -36.94
N ASP A 48 -14.99 -5.74 -36.82
CA ASP A 48 -13.53 -5.94 -36.64
C ASP A 48 -13.01 -5.77 -35.19
N SER A 49 -13.88 -5.63 -34.17
CA SER A 49 -13.48 -5.09 -32.86
C SER A 49 -13.43 -6.07 -31.67
N TYR A 50 -13.73 -7.37 -31.84
CA TYR A 50 -13.96 -8.27 -30.70
C TYR A 50 -12.70 -8.64 -29.89
N LEU A 51 -11.52 -8.72 -30.51
CA LEU A 51 -10.30 -9.12 -29.81
C LEU A 51 -9.78 -8.04 -28.85
N VAL A 52 -9.94 -6.76 -29.19
CA VAL A 52 -9.54 -5.65 -28.31
C VAL A 52 -10.48 -5.54 -27.11
N ILE A 53 -11.76 -5.89 -27.29
CA ILE A 53 -12.74 -5.94 -26.21
C ILE A 53 -12.32 -6.96 -25.13
N ALA A 54 -11.60 -8.04 -25.48
CA ALA A 54 -11.17 -9.05 -24.50
C ALA A 54 -10.26 -8.47 -23.41
N SER A 55 -9.28 -7.63 -23.79
CA SER A 55 -8.41 -6.94 -22.84
C SER A 55 -9.21 -5.94 -21.98
N MET A 56 -10.15 -5.21 -22.58
CA MET A 56 -11.00 -4.26 -21.87
C MET A 56 -11.96 -4.96 -20.87
N GLY A 57 -12.37 -6.20 -21.17
CA GLY A 57 -13.10 -7.08 -20.25
C GLY A 57 -12.39 -7.24 -18.91
N ALA A 58 -11.10 -7.57 -18.95
CA ALA A 58 -10.27 -7.71 -17.75
C ALA A 58 -10.07 -6.35 -17.03
N SER A 59 -9.92 -5.26 -17.77
CA SER A 59 -9.86 -3.91 -17.20
C SER A 59 -11.16 -3.55 -16.47
N ALA A 60 -12.33 -3.92 -17.00
CA ALA A 60 -13.61 -3.71 -16.34
C ALA A 60 -13.69 -4.45 -14.99
N VAL A 61 -13.19 -5.69 -14.93
CA VAL A 61 -13.14 -6.43 -13.65
C VAL A 61 -12.35 -5.63 -12.61
N LEU A 62 -11.14 -5.16 -12.95
CA LEU A 62 -10.34 -4.37 -12.02
C LEU A 62 -11.00 -3.04 -11.64
N LEU A 63 -11.48 -2.28 -12.63
CA LEU A 63 -12.02 -0.94 -12.44
C LEU A 63 -13.33 -0.90 -11.64
N PHE A 64 -14.15 -1.95 -11.73
CA PHE A 64 -15.49 -1.96 -11.14
C PHE A 64 -15.65 -2.94 -9.99
N ALA A 65 -14.90 -4.04 -9.93
CA ALA A 65 -14.92 -4.97 -8.80
C ALA A 65 -13.86 -4.63 -7.74
N VAL A 66 -12.73 -4.03 -8.16
CA VAL A 66 -11.62 -3.68 -7.27
C VAL A 66 -11.14 -2.23 -7.50
N PRO A 67 -12.04 -1.23 -7.44
CA PRO A 67 -11.71 0.14 -7.84
C PRO A 67 -10.54 0.73 -7.04
N HIS A 68 -10.38 0.34 -5.77
CA HIS A 68 -9.31 0.86 -4.90
C HIS A 68 -7.95 0.20 -5.15
N GLY A 69 -7.89 -0.86 -5.94
CA GLY A 69 -6.64 -1.58 -6.23
C GLY A 69 -5.62 -0.68 -6.93
N ALA A 70 -4.34 -0.85 -6.60
CA ALA A 70 -3.25 -0.12 -7.25
C ALA A 70 -3.22 -0.36 -8.77
N LEU A 71 -3.56 -1.57 -9.20
CA LEU A 71 -3.61 -1.97 -10.60
C LEU A 71 -4.81 -1.40 -11.37
N ALA A 72 -5.85 -0.94 -10.66
CA ALA A 72 -7.02 -0.27 -11.23
C ALA A 72 -6.83 1.26 -11.32
N GLN A 73 -5.77 1.82 -10.73
CA GLN A 73 -5.57 3.27 -10.73
C GLN A 73 -5.31 3.81 -12.14
N PRO A 74 -5.76 5.04 -12.44
CA PRO A 74 -5.69 5.64 -13.77
C PRO A 74 -4.32 5.57 -14.48
N TRP A 75 -3.20 5.75 -13.75
CA TRP A 75 -1.86 5.61 -14.37
C TRP A 75 -1.56 4.17 -14.78
N SER A 76 -1.89 3.19 -13.94
CA SER A 76 -1.76 1.77 -14.27
C SER A 76 -2.58 1.45 -15.53
N VAL A 77 -3.83 1.88 -15.57
CA VAL A 77 -4.75 1.61 -16.69
C VAL A 77 -4.23 2.22 -18.00
N VAL A 78 -3.99 3.54 -18.02
CA VAL A 78 -3.54 4.25 -19.23
C VAL A 78 -2.14 3.82 -19.63
N GLY A 79 -1.17 3.92 -18.71
CA GLY A 79 0.22 3.58 -18.98
C GLY A 79 0.37 2.11 -19.36
N GLY A 80 -0.32 1.22 -18.66
CA GLY A 80 -0.25 -0.22 -18.91
C GLY A 80 -0.75 -0.60 -20.30
N HIS A 81 -1.91 -0.10 -20.73
CA HIS A 81 -2.41 -0.37 -22.08
C HIS A 81 -1.53 0.24 -23.17
N LEU A 82 -1.11 1.50 -23.03
CA LEU A 82 -0.34 2.20 -24.08
C LEU A 82 1.06 1.61 -24.27
N VAL A 83 1.77 1.35 -23.18
CA VAL A 83 3.11 0.73 -23.22
C VAL A 83 3.02 -0.67 -23.82
N SER A 84 2.00 -1.42 -23.43
CA SER A 84 1.78 -2.78 -23.93
C SER A 84 1.42 -2.79 -25.41
N ALA A 85 0.54 -1.90 -25.87
CA ALA A 85 0.19 -1.76 -27.27
C ALA A 85 1.40 -1.35 -28.13
N LEU A 86 2.22 -0.39 -27.65
CA LEU A 86 3.42 0.06 -28.34
C LEU A 86 4.41 -1.10 -28.54
N LEU A 87 4.68 -1.87 -27.48
CA LEU A 87 5.61 -2.99 -27.53
C LEU A 87 5.05 -4.16 -28.34
N GLY A 88 3.75 -4.43 -28.23
CA GLY A 88 3.06 -5.44 -29.04
C GLY A 88 3.14 -5.16 -30.53
N VAL A 89 2.80 -3.94 -30.96
CA VAL A 89 2.92 -3.51 -32.36
C VAL A 89 4.38 -3.57 -32.83
N THR A 90 5.32 -3.11 -32.00
CA THR A 90 6.75 -3.14 -32.35
C THR A 90 7.23 -4.58 -32.56
N CYS A 91 6.83 -5.52 -31.71
CA CYS A 91 7.15 -6.93 -31.89
C CYS A 91 6.50 -7.53 -33.14
N SER A 92 5.22 -7.23 -33.39
CA SER A 92 4.50 -7.67 -34.60
C SER A 92 5.22 -7.22 -35.88
N LEU A 93 5.66 -5.96 -35.95
CA LEU A 93 6.35 -5.43 -37.13
C LEU A 93 7.79 -5.94 -37.31
N MET A 94 8.49 -6.27 -36.22
CA MET A 94 9.90 -6.64 -36.27
C MET A 94 10.15 -8.15 -36.37
N ILE A 95 9.18 -8.98 -35.99
CA ILE A 95 9.37 -10.42 -35.81
C ILE A 95 8.35 -11.16 -36.66
N PRO A 96 8.78 -11.80 -37.76
CA PRO A 96 7.86 -12.47 -38.70
C PRO A 96 7.10 -13.66 -38.15
N SER A 97 7.46 -14.17 -36.96
CA SER A 97 6.86 -15.35 -36.36
C SER A 97 6.04 -14.95 -35.14
N ASP A 98 4.71 -15.05 -35.23
CA ASP A 98 3.78 -14.79 -34.13
C ASP A 98 4.11 -15.62 -32.88
N LEU A 99 4.58 -16.86 -33.08
CA LEU A 99 4.96 -17.77 -32.00
C LEU A 99 6.10 -17.19 -31.14
N LEU A 100 6.98 -16.37 -31.71
CA LEU A 100 8.05 -15.68 -30.99
C LEU A 100 7.66 -14.24 -30.62
N ALA A 101 6.97 -13.53 -31.52
CA ALA A 101 6.58 -12.15 -31.33
C ALA A 101 5.62 -11.99 -30.15
N ALA A 102 4.64 -12.88 -30.00
CA ALA A 102 3.62 -12.82 -28.97
C ALA A 102 4.18 -12.95 -27.54
N PRO A 103 4.92 -14.02 -27.18
CA PRO A 103 5.49 -14.12 -25.83
C PRO A 103 6.52 -13.03 -25.56
N LEU A 104 7.29 -12.60 -26.57
CA LEU A 104 8.26 -11.52 -26.39
C LEU A 104 7.57 -10.17 -26.15
N ALA A 105 6.50 -9.86 -26.89
CA ALA A 105 5.68 -8.66 -26.68
C ALA A 105 5.16 -8.59 -25.25
N VAL A 106 4.58 -9.68 -24.74
CA VAL A 106 4.07 -9.75 -23.36
C VAL A 106 5.19 -9.60 -22.35
N ALA A 107 6.33 -10.28 -22.53
CA ALA A 107 7.47 -10.20 -21.63
C ALA A 107 8.05 -8.77 -21.55
N LEU A 108 8.23 -8.12 -22.71
CA LEU A 108 8.69 -6.73 -22.78
C LEU A 108 7.67 -5.78 -22.15
N ALA A 109 6.37 -5.97 -22.42
CA ALA A 109 5.31 -5.16 -21.84
C ALA A 109 5.29 -5.26 -20.31
N VAL A 110 5.37 -6.47 -19.75
CA VAL A 110 5.43 -6.68 -18.30
C VAL A 110 6.67 -6.01 -17.70
N GLY A 111 7.84 -6.17 -18.32
CA GLY A 111 9.07 -5.53 -17.88
C GLY A 111 8.98 -4.00 -17.91
N ALA A 112 8.50 -3.43 -19.02
CA ALA A 112 8.35 -1.99 -19.17
C ALA A 112 7.32 -1.42 -18.17
N MET A 113 6.19 -2.10 -17.96
CA MET A 113 5.20 -1.70 -16.96
C MET A 113 5.76 -1.69 -15.53
N HIS A 114 6.66 -2.62 -15.18
CA HIS A 114 7.36 -2.59 -13.89
C HIS A 114 8.22 -1.34 -13.74
N TYR A 115 9.06 -1.04 -14.73
CA TYR A 115 9.94 0.14 -14.68
C TYR A 115 9.15 1.46 -14.66
N LEU A 116 8.05 1.53 -15.40
CA LEU A 116 7.17 2.71 -15.48
C LEU A 116 6.14 2.78 -14.35
N ARG A 117 6.10 1.77 -13.47
CA ARG A 117 5.17 1.67 -12.33
C ARG A 117 3.70 1.78 -12.77
N CYS A 118 3.37 1.20 -13.91
CA CYS A 118 2.03 1.19 -14.49
C CYS A 118 1.53 -0.23 -14.75
N ILE A 119 1.86 -1.18 -13.86
CA ILE A 119 1.40 -2.57 -14.00
C ILE A 119 -0.13 -2.59 -14.06
N HIS A 120 -0.62 -3.04 -15.20
CA HIS A 120 -2.03 -3.31 -15.42
C HIS A 120 -2.10 -4.62 -16.19
N PRO A 121 -2.41 -5.75 -15.53
CA PRO A 121 -2.40 -7.07 -16.16
C PRO A 121 -3.19 -7.14 -17.49
N PRO A 122 -4.33 -6.44 -17.66
CA PRO A 122 -5.01 -6.38 -18.95
C PRO A 122 -4.15 -5.85 -20.11
N GLY A 123 -3.15 -5.01 -19.83
CA GLY A 123 -2.17 -4.55 -20.80
C GLY A 123 -1.39 -5.71 -21.43
N GLY A 124 -1.07 -6.77 -20.68
CA GLY A 124 -0.44 -7.96 -21.25
C GLY A 124 -1.29 -8.59 -22.36
N ALA A 125 -2.61 -8.64 -22.18
CA ALA A 125 -3.53 -9.07 -23.25
C ALA A 125 -3.56 -8.08 -24.43
N THR A 126 -3.42 -6.77 -24.18
CA THR A 126 -3.29 -5.77 -25.25
C THR A 126 -2.03 -6.01 -26.10
N ALA A 127 -0.88 -6.27 -25.46
CA ALA A 127 0.36 -6.59 -26.16
C ALA A 127 0.22 -7.86 -27.01
N LEU A 128 -0.44 -8.89 -26.45
CA LEU A 128 -0.70 -10.14 -27.14
C LEU A 128 -1.60 -9.92 -28.37
N VAL A 129 -2.72 -9.21 -28.21
CA VAL A 129 -3.67 -8.91 -29.29
C VAL A 129 -3.03 -8.11 -30.41
N ALA A 130 -2.08 -7.22 -30.11
CA ALA A 130 -1.34 -6.50 -31.15
C ALA A 130 -0.54 -7.42 -32.08
N VAL A 131 -0.20 -8.63 -31.63
CA VAL A 131 0.54 -9.64 -32.42
C VAL A 131 -0.42 -10.63 -33.06
N ILE A 132 -1.32 -11.24 -32.29
CA ILE A 132 -2.20 -12.32 -32.78
C ILE A 132 -3.56 -11.81 -33.29
N GLY A 133 -3.66 -10.50 -33.50
CA GLY A 133 -4.89 -9.79 -33.82
C GLY A 133 -5.42 -10.03 -35.23
N GLY A 134 -4.66 -10.73 -36.08
CA GLY A 134 -4.95 -10.90 -37.49
C GLY A 134 -4.53 -9.69 -38.33
N SER A 135 -4.75 -9.80 -39.65
CA SER A 135 -4.27 -8.84 -40.65
C SER A 135 -4.82 -7.43 -40.47
N GLU A 136 -6.03 -7.28 -39.92
CA GLU A 136 -6.65 -5.97 -39.69
C GLU A 136 -5.92 -5.19 -38.59
N ILE A 137 -5.60 -5.85 -37.48
CA ILE A 137 -4.85 -5.25 -36.38
C ILE A 137 -3.41 -4.96 -36.82
N GLU A 138 -2.80 -5.88 -37.56
CA GLU A 138 -1.45 -5.69 -38.12
C GLU A 138 -1.41 -4.47 -39.07
N ALA A 139 -2.42 -4.32 -39.93
CA ALA A 139 -2.52 -3.20 -40.87
C ALA A 139 -2.65 -1.83 -40.20
N LEU A 140 -3.18 -1.76 -38.96
CA LEU A 140 -3.21 -0.51 -38.19
C LEU A 140 -1.79 -0.07 -37.79
N GLY A 141 -0.86 -0.99 -37.59
CA GLY A 141 0.47 -0.68 -37.06
C GLY A 141 0.38 0.17 -35.79
N TYR A 142 1.12 1.28 -35.73
CA TYR A 142 1.08 2.17 -34.56
C TYR A 142 -0.26 2.92 -34.37
N GLN A 143 -1.13 2.94 -35.38
CA GLN A 143 -2.48 3.48 -35.21
C GLN A 143 -3.27 2.68 -34.17
N PHE A 144 -2.99 1.39 -34.00
CA PHE A 144 -3.60 0.52 -32.99
C PHE A 144 -3.52 1.11 -31.58
N VAL A 145 -2.41 1.79 -31.26
CA VAL A 145 -2.16 2.43 -29.96
C VAL A 145 -3.16 3.56 -29.69
N LEU A 146 -3.48 4.36 -30.72
CA LEU A 146 -4.42 5.47 -30.59
C LEU A 146 -5.87 4.98 -30.73
N THR A 147 -6.14 4.20 -31.78
CA THR A 147 -7.43 3.62 -32.08
C THR A 147 -7.23 2.16 -32.50
N PRO A 148 -7.76 1.19 -31.74
CA PRO A 148 -8.76 1.35 -30.68
C PRO A 148 -8.23 1.57 -29.25
N VAL A 149 -6.95 1.33 -28.96
CA VAL A 149 -6.50 1.12 -27.56
C VAL A 149 -6.73 2.36 -26.68
N LEU A 150 -6.12 3.51 -27.00
CA LEU A 150 -6.28 4.72 -26.18
C LEU A 150 -7.75 5.15 -26.07
N ALA A 151 -8.49 5.11 -27.19
CA ALA A 151 -9.91 5.46 -27.20
C ALA A 151 -10.72 4.60 -26.22
N ASN A 152 -10.57 3.28 -26.27
CA ASN A 152 -11.27 2.36 -25.39
C ASN A 152 -10.82 2.49 -23.93
N THR A 153 -9.51 2.66 -23.70
CA THR A 153 -8.95 2.88 -22.36
C THR A 153 -9.50 4.17 -21.73
N LEU A 154 -9.62 5.26 -22.49
CA LEU A 154 -10.23 6.50 -21.99
C LEU A 154 -11.73 6.34 -21.76
N ALA A 155 -12.45 5.67 -22.66
CA ALA A 155 -13.88 5.44 -22.52
C ALA A 155 -14.22 4.66 -21.25
N ILE A 156 -13.54 3.54 -21.00
CA ILE A 156 -13.77 2.73 -19.80
C ILE A 156 -13.32 3.46 -18.54
N LEU A 157 -12.20 4.19 -18.59
CA LEU A 157 -11.68 4.92 -17.45
C LEU A 157 -12.60 6.07 -17.04
N VAL A 158 -13.07 6.88 -17.99
CA VAL A 158 -14.04 7.96 -17.72
C VAL A 158 -15.32 7.36 -17.16
N THR A 159 -15.80 6.25 -17.72
CA THR A 159 -16.97 5.54 -17.20
C THR A 159 -16.74 5.07 -15.76
N ALA A 160 -15.57 4.51 -15.46
CA ALA A 160 -15.21 4.07 -14.11
C ALA A 160 -15.14 5.23 -13.12
N ILE A 161 -14.56 6.38 -13.50
CA ILE A 161 -14.53 7.58 -12.66
C ILE A 161 -15.97 8.04 -12.39
N LEU A 162 -16.77 8.28 -13.43
CA LEU A 162 -18.14 8.77 -13.29
C LEU A 162 -19.03 7.81 -12.49
N PHE A 163 -18.91 6.51 -12.74
CA PHE A 163 -19.70 5.50 -12.05
C PHE A 163 -19.36 5.41 -10.57
N ASN A 164 -18.06 5.38 -10.22
CA ASN A 164 -17.64 5.23 -8.83
C ASN A 164 -17.93 6.50 -8.00
N LEU A 165 -18.02 7.69 -8.61
CA LEU A 165 -18.41 8.93 -7.92
C LEU A 165 -19.79 8.87 -7.27
N PHE A 166 -20.70 8.00 -7.74
CA PHE A 166 -22.05 7.86 -7.16
C PHE A 166 -22.08 7.10 -5.83
N PHE A 167 -20.96 6.49 -5.42
CA PHE A 167 -20.91 5.61 -4.25
C PHE A 167 -19.85 6.08 -3.26
N GLU A 168 -20.28 6.55 -2.09
CA GLU A 168 -19.38 7.17 -1.09
C GLU A 168 -18.27 6.25 -0.58
N TRP A 169 -18.50 4.93 -0.57
CA TRP A 169 -17.51 3.93 -0.17
C TRP A 169 -16.53 3.56 -1.31
N ARG A 170 -16.79 3.98 -2.56
CA ARG A 170 -15.93 3.73 -3.72
C ARG A 170 -15.09 4.96 -4.06
N ARG A 171 -13.96 5.09 -3.37
CA ARG A 171 -12.99 6.18 -3.50
C ARG A 171 -12.08 5.97 -4.71
N TYR A 172 -12.59 6.31 -5.89
CA TYR A 172 -11.86 6.26 -7.14
C TYR A 172 -11.90 7.60 -7.89
N PRO A 173 -10.76 8.13 -8.35
CA PRO A 173 -9.39 7.65 -8.14
C PRO A 173 -8.87 7.92 -6.72
N THR A 174 -8.04 7.03 -6.20
CA THR A 174 -7.66 7.04 -4.77
C THR A 174 -6.78 8.23 -4.38
N TRP A 175 -5.91 8.72 -5.27
CA TRP A 175 -5.03 9.87 -4.97
C TRP A 175 -5.81 11.15 -4.68
N LEU A 176 -7.01 11.30 -5.26
CA LEU A 176 -7.83 12.50 -5.08
C LEU A 176 -8.35 12.55 -3.63
N TYR A 177 -8.84 11.42 -3.13
CA TYR A 177 -9.30 11.27 -1.75
C TYR A 177 -8.14 11.38 -0.75
N GLN A 178 -6.97 10.83 -1.06
CA GLN A 178 -5.78 10.97 -0.21
C GLN A 178 -5.35 12.43 -0.04
N ARG A 179 -5.33 13.22 -1.13
CA ARG A 179 -5.00 14.65 -1.05
C ARG A 179 -5.99 15.44 -0.22
N LEU A 180 -7.28 15.10 -0.28
CA LEU A 180 -8.31 15.73 0.54
C LEU A 180 -8.18 15.35 2.02
N ALA A 181 -7.83 14.10 2.32
CA ALA A 181 -7.64 13.61 3.69
C ALA A 181 -6.41 14.24 4.38
N VAL A 182 -5.26 14.29 3.69
CA VAL A 182 -4.02 14.89 4.22
C VAL A 182 -4.22 16.37 4.58
N LYS A 183 -5.00 17.11 3.77
CA LYS A 183 -5.34 18.51 4.05
C LYS A 183 -6.18 18.66 5.34
N LYS A 184 -6.98 17.64 5.69
CA LYS A 184 -7.79 17.62 6.91
C LYS A 184 -6.96 17.23 8.14
N GLU A 185 -6.04 16.28 8.01
CA GLU A 185 -5.15 15.83 9.10
C GLU A 185 -4.08 16.88 9.47
N GLN A 186 -3.59 17.67 8.52
CA GLN A 186 -2.67 18.79 8.85
C GLN A 186 -3.29 19.84 9.79
N LEU A 187 -4.61 19.83 9.98
CA LEU A 187 -5.32 20.71 10.92
C LEU A 187 -5.53 20.07 12.31
N SER A 188 -5.29 18.76 12.47
CA SER A 188 -5.45 18.03 13.73
C SER A 188 -4.10 17.47 14.20
N SER A 189 -3.45 18.18 15.12
CA SER A 189 -2.22 17.73 15.78
C SER A 189 -2.50 16.76 16.93
N GLU A 190 -3.24 15.68 16.66
CA GLU A 190 -3.48 14.63 17.66
C GLU A 190 -2.43 13.53 17.53
N SER A 191 -1.75 13.24 18.64
CA SER A 191 -0.80 12.15 18.77
C SER A 191 -1.53 10.81 18.61
N TYR A 192 -1.17 10.03 17.59
CA TYR A 192 -1.72 8.68 17.38
C TYR A 192 -1.49 7.81 18.62
N GLU A 193 -2.56 7.44 19.31
CA GLU A 193 -2.54 6.42 20.36
C GLU A 193 -2.22 5.04 19.77
N ALA A 194 -1.72 4.12 20.60
CA ALA A 194 -1.46 2.76 20.18
C ALA A 194 -2.80 2.04 19.90
N ILE A 195 -3.02 1.63 18.65
CA ILE A 195 -4.21 0.88 18.23
C ILE A 195 -4.16 -0.52 18.87
N ALA A 196 -5.18 -0.89 19.63
CA ALA A 196 -5.30 -2.25 20.16
C ALA A 196 -5.59 -3.25 19.02
N HIS A 197 -5.15 -4.50 19.17
CA HIS A 197 -5.33 -5.52 18.13
C HIS A 197 -6.81 -5.78 17.82
N GLU A 198 -7.67 -5.80 18.84
CA GLU A 198 -9.12 -5.97 18.70
C GLU A 198 -9.79 -4.83 17.94
N ASP A 199 -9.40 -3.57 18.21
CA ASP A 199 -9.90 -2.40 17.51
C ASP A 199 -9.47 -2.40 16.03
N PHE A 200 -8.26 -2.88 15.75
CA PHE A 200 -7.75 -3.01 14.38
C PHE A 200 -8.54 -4.05 13.58
N VAL A 201 -8.78 -5.23 14.15
CA VAL A 201 -9.57 -6.30 13.50
C VAL A 201 -11.01 -5.85 13.29
N TYR A 202 -11.62 -5.17 14.27
CA TYR A 202 -12.96 -4.59 14.11
C TYR A 202 -13.01 -3.53 13.00
N ALA A 203 -12.03 -2.61 12.95
CA ALA A 203 -11.95 -1.62 11.91
C ALA A 203 -11.79 -2.24 10.51
N LEU A 204 -11.03 -3.35 10.38
CA LEU A 204 -10.93 -4.10 9.12
C LEU A 204 -12.27 -4.70 8.69
N SER A 205 -13.09 -5.18 9.64
CA SER A 205 -14.41 -5.75 9.35
C SER A 205 -15.43 -4.71 8.85
N GLU A 206 -15.27 -3.44 9.21
CA GLU A 206 -16.14 -2.34 8.80
C GLU A 206 -15.79 -1.78 7.40
N ILE A 207 -14.59 -2.07 6.88
CA ILE A 207 -14.17 -1.64 5.54
C ILE A 207 -14.93 -2.45 4.49
N ASN A 208 -16.05 -1.88 4.04
CA ASN A 208 -16.86 -2.39 2.92
C ASN A 208 -16.21 -2.09 1.55
N SER A 209 -14.91 -2.36 1.40
CA SER A 209 -14.14 -2.11 0.18
C SER A 209 -13.13 -3.22 -0.06
N TYR A 210 -13.01 -3.69 -1.30
CA TYR A 210 -11.95 -4.62 -1.68
C TYR A 210 -10.58 -3.93 -1.60
N ILE A 211 -9.77 -4.32 -0.62
CA ILE A 211 -8.35 -3.95 -0.49
C ILE A 211 -7.51 -5.16 -0.89
N ASP A 212 -6.61 -4.98 -1.85
CA ASP A 212 -5.70 -6.01 -2.37
C ASP A 212 -4.49 -6.23 -1.43
N VAL A 213 -4.78 -6.49 -0.16
CA VAL A 213 -3.82 -6.85 0.89
C VAL A 213 -4.51 -7.88 1.78
N SER A 214 -3.81 -8.93 2.19
CA SER A 214 -4.36 -9.90 3.15
C SER A 214 -4.37 -9.31 4.57
N GLU A 215 -5.30 -9.77 5.41
CA GLU A 215 -5.32 -9.39 6.84
C GLU A 215 -3.98 -9.72 7.52
N ASN A 216 -3.41 -10.89 7.20
CA ASN A 216 -2.12 -11.33 7.73
C ASN A 216 -0.97 -10.40 7.32
N ASP A 217 -0.97 -9.87 6.09
CA ASP A 217 0.05 -8.91 5.65
C ASP A 217 -0.10 -7.58 6.38
N LEU A 218 -1.33 -7.13 6.64
CA LEU A 218 -1.59 -5.92 7.42
C LEU A 218 -1.12 -6.09 8.87
N LEU A 219 -1.40 -7.24 9.49
CA LEU A 219 -0.88 -7.58 10.81
C LEU A 219 0.64 -7.70 10.82
N ARG A 220 1.24 -8.24 9.75
CA ARG A 220 2.69 -8.33 9.61
C ARG A 220 3.32 -6.95 9.47
N ILE A 221 2.71 -6.04 8.71
CA ILE A 221 3.15 -4.64 8.59
C ILE A 221 3.05 -3.96 9.95
N TYR A 222 1.94 -4.14 10.68
CA TYR A 222 1.77 -3.62 12.03
C TYR A 222 2.86 -4.14 12.97
N GLU A 223 3.08 -5.46 13.00
CA GLU A 223 4.12 -6.11 13.79
C GLU A 223 5.50 -5.53 13.45
N LEU A 224 5.86 -5.43 12.17
CA LEU A 224 7.13 -4.85 11.73
C LEU A 224 7.27 -3.38 12.16
N ALA A 225 6.21 -2.59 12.08
CA ALA A 225 6.19 -1.19 12.50
C ALA A 225 6.28 -1.03 14.03
N THR A 226 5.72 -1.97 14.80
CA THR A 226 5.77 -1.95 16.28
C THR A 226 6.99 -2.66 16.87
N ARG A 227 7.66 -3.53 16.10
CA ARG A 227 8.82 -4.31 16.56
C ARG A 227 9.97 -3.41 17.03
N SER A 228 10.24 -2.32 16.31
CA SER A 228 11.23 -1.31 16.71
C SER A 228 10.83 -0.52 17.96
N ARG A 229 9.57 -0.61 18.41
CA ARG A 229 9.06 0.06 19.62
C ARG A 229 9.02 -0.85 20.86
N GLN A 230 9.12 -2.17 20.71
CA GLN A 230 8.83 -3.12 21.82
C GLN A 230 10.06 -3.81 22.46
N ASN A 231 11.21 -3.94 21.79
CA ASN A 231 12.16 -5.02 22.14
C ASN A 231 13.48 -4.69 22.85
N ARG A 232 13.72 -3.49 23.38
CA ARG A 232 14.83 -3.30 24.33
C ARG A 232 14.40 -2.49 25.54
N ARG A 233 14.13 -3.19 26.64
CA ARG A 233 14.19 -2.60 27.98
C ARG A 233 15.64 -2.74 28.41
N LEU A 234 16.26 -1.64 28.80
CA LEU A 234 17.61 -1.66 29.37
C LEU A 234 17.61 -2.56 30.61
N SER A 235 18.66 -3.34 30.85
CA SER A 235 18.85 -4.00 32.15
C SER A 235 19.47 -3.00 33.15
N PRO A 236 19.33 -3.23 34.47
CA PRO A 236 20.00 -2.41 35.47
C PRO A 236 21.52 -2.28 35.24
N ASP A 237 22.16 -3.33 34.75
CA ASP A 237 23.61 -3.37 34.49
C ASP A 237 24.04 -2.51 33.28
N GLU A 238 23.10 -2.10 32.42
CA GLU A 238 23.35 -1.21 31.27
C GLU A 238 23.26 0.28 31.65
N LEU A 239 22.80 0.61 32.86
CA LEU A 239 22.70 1.99 33.32
C LEU A 239 24.08 2.53 33.71
N MET A 240 24.42 3.71 33.21
CA MET A 240 25.72 4.34 33.44
C MET A 240 25.56 5.71 34.09
N SER A 241 26.38 5.97 35.12
CA SER A 241 26.45 7.29 35.72
C SER A 241 26.94 8.33 34.71
N GLY A 242 26.30 9.50 34.70
CA GLY A 242 26.57 10.60 33.78
C GLY A 242 25.77 10.58 32.48
N HIS A 243 25.11 9.46 32.14
CA HIS A 243 24.34 9.27 30.91
C HIS A 243 22.89 9.80 31.05
N TYR A 244 22.21 10.00 29.92
CA TYR A 244 20.84 10.51 29.85
C TYR A 244 19.87 9.47 29.32
N TYR A 245 18.68 9.44 29.90
CA TYR A 245 17.68 8.44 29.61
C TYR A 245 16.30 9.09 29.44
N SER A 246 15.53 8.59 28.49
CA SER A 246 14.15 9.05 28.25
C SER A 246 13.15 7.94 28.58
N ASN A 247 12.02 8.32 29.16
CA ASN A 247 10.88 7.42 29.36
C ASN A 247 10.12 7.11 28.06
N GLY A 248 10.40 7.85 26.98
CA GLY A 248 9.77 7.69 25.67
C GLY A 248 8.24 7.76 25.67
N LYS A 249 7.64 8.44 26.66
CA LYS A 249 6.22 8.81 26.68
C LYS A 249 6.00 10.06 25.83
N PRO A 250 4.82 10.26 25.21
CA PRO A 250 4.51 11.47 24.46
C PRO A 250 4.01 12.61 25.37
N GLY A 251 4.04 13.84 24.85
CA GLY A 251 3.37 15.01 25.45
C GLY A 251 3.91 15.42 26.83
N ASP A 252 3.03 15.87 27.71
CA ASP A 252 3.39 16.42 29.03
C ASP A 252 3.99 15.39 29.99
N ALA A 253 3.84 14.09 29.68
CA ALA A 253 4.44 12.99 30.43
C ALA A 253 5.85 12.60 29.95
N TRP A 254 6.36 13.25 28.89
CA TRP A 254 7.72 13.03 28.40
C TRP A 254 8.74 13.64 29.36
N SER A 255 9.82 12.91 29.66
CA SER A 255 10.85 13.40 30.59
C SER A 255 12.21 12.76 30.29
N ILE A 256 13.28 13.54 30.51
CA ILE A 256 14.67 13.11 30.42
C ILE A 256 15.34 13.22 31.77
N ARG A 257 15.96 12.12 32.19
CA ARG A 257 16.73 12.02 33.43
C ARG A 257 18.18 11.76 33.13
N ARG A 258 19.07 12.53 33.75
CA ARG A 258 20.50 12.24 33.82
C ARG A 258 20.79 11.48 35.10
N ILE A 259 21.44 10.33 34.99
CA ILE A 259 21.96 9.64 36.18
C ILE A 259 23.18 10.42 36.69
N ILE A 260 23.16 10.78 37.97
CA ILE A 260 24.23 11.49 38.65
C ILE A 260 25.14 10.51 39.38
N ASP A 261 24.55 9.50 40.02
CA ASP A 261 25.28 8.50 40.78
C ASP A 261 24.50 7.19 40.87
N ILE A 262 25.23 6.08 41.01
CA ILE A 262 24.69 4.72 41.18
C ILE A 262 25.43 4.12 42.39
N SER A 263 24.72 3.89 43.49
CA SER A 263 25.28 3.35 44.72
C SER A 263 25.14 1.83 44.76
N SER A 264 26.24 1.10 44.59
CA SER A 264 26.28 -0.34 44.79
C SER A 264 26.75 -0.69 46.20
N ASP A 265 25.87 -1.27 47.03
CA ASP A 265 26.28 -1.82 48.33
C ASP A 265 27.16 -3.08 48.14
N GLU A 266 28.25 -3.22 48.90
CA GLU A 266 29.19 -4.38 48.85
C GLU A 266 28.51 -5.74 49.14
N ALA A 267 27.26 -5.74 49.62
CA ALA A 267 26.42 -6.91 49.86
C ALA A 267 25.31 -7.14 48.81
N GLY A 268 25.25 -6.35 47.73
CA GLY A 268 24.34 -6.53 46.59
C GLY A 268 22.85 -6.36 46.90
N ARG A 269 22.49 -5.60 47.94
CA ARG A 269 21.10 -5.41 48.39
C ARG A 269 20.78 -3.98 48.83
N ASP A 270 20.98 -3.03 47.93
CA ASP A 270 20.04 -1.95 47.57
C ASP A 270 20.78 -1.00 46.62
N ASP A 271 20.44 -1.07 45.33
CA ASP A 271 21.12 -0.32 44.27
C ASP A 271 20.35 0.98 44.01
N GLY A 272 20.86 2.07 44.58
CA GLY A 272 20.24 3.39 44.58
C GLY A 272 20.75 4.25 43.43
N ILE A 273 19.85 4.77 42.60
CA ILE A 273 20.15 5.70 41.52
C ILE A 273 19.73 7.11 41.93
N ILE A 274 20.69 8.02 41.94
CA ILE A 274 20.45 9.46 42.06
C ILE A 274 20.40 10.04 40.65
N TYR A 275 19.34 10.76 40.33
CA TYR A 275 19.16 11.36 39.00
C TYR A 275 18.69 12.81 39.08
N ARG A 276 18.91 13.54 37.98
CA ARG A 276 18.36 14.87 37.74
C ARG A 276 17.42 14.83 36.55
N ILE A 277 16.21 15.33 36.71
CA ILE A 277 15.30 15.60 35.60
C ILE A 277 15.79 16.87 34.91
N VAL A 278 16.29 16.72 33.68
CA VAL A 278 16.91 17.82 32.93
C VAL A 278 15.94 18.48 31.95
N GLU A 279 14.91 17.76 31.51
CA GLU A 279 13.92 18.26 30.56
C GLU A 279 12.61 17.47 30.64
N GLY A 280 11.49 18.12 30.31
CA GLY A 280 10.15 17.52 30.35
C GLY A 280 9.50 17.53 31.75
N GLU A 281 8.61 16.57 31.99
CA GLU A 281 7.80 16.46 33.21
C GLU A 281 8.67 16.49 34.47
N GLY A 282 8.43 17.50 35.34
CA GLY A 282 9.16 17.67 36.60
C GLY A 282 10.53 18.34 36.47
N ALA A 283 10.92 18.82 35.29
CA ALA A 283 12.18 19.56 35.11
C ALA A 283 12.06 21.04 35.58
N PRO A 284 13.14 21.63 36.13
CA PRO A 284 14.35 20.99 36.62
C PRO A 284 14.19 20.55 38.09
N SER A 285 14.48 19.28 38.40
CA SER A 285 14.50 18.78 39.78
C SER A 285 15.41 17.57 39.94
N ASN A 286 15.75 17.20 41.17
CA ASN A 286 16.52 16.00 41.49
C ASN A 286 15.59 14.94 42.10
N GLY A 287 15.91 13.67 41.90
CA GLY A 287 15.19 12.55 42.51
C GLY A 287 16.12 11.36 42.76
N SER A 288 15.60 10.39 43.49
CA SER A 288 16.23 9.09 43.72
C SER A 288 15.25 7.97 43.38
N ALA A 289 15.76 6.84 42.94
CA ALA A 289 14.99 5.63 42.68
C ALA A 289 15.90 4.41 42.83
N THR A 290 15.33 3.23 43.05
CA THR A 290 16.09 1.99 42.88
C THR A 290 16.42 1.76 41.40
N SER A 291 17.47 0.98 41.10
CA SER A 291 17.79 0.60 39.72
C SER A 291 16.63 -0.09 39.01
N ALA A 292 15.82 -0.88 39.73
CA ALA A 292 14.63 -1.51 39.19
C ALA A 292 13.50 -0.51 38.86
N GLU A 293 13.30 0.51 39.68
CA GLU A 293 12.33 1.58 39.41
C GLU A 293 12.77 2.46 38.24
N PHE A 294 14.05 2.83 38.20
CA PHE A 294 14.58 3.64 37.11
C PHE A 294 14.52 2.91 35.78
N THR A 295 14.87 1.62 35.77
CA THR A 295 14.76 0.76 34.59
C THR A 295 13.31 0.60 34.12
N ARG A 296 12.33 0.50 35.03
CA ARG A 296 10.90 0.47 34.68
C ARG A 296 10.41 1.79 34.07
N TRP A 297 10.96 2.91 34.53
CA TRP A 297 10.65 4.23 33.99
C TRP A 297 11.33 4.49 32.64
N CYS A 298 12.55 3.98 32.45
CA CYS A 298 13.40 4.23 31.30
C CYS A 298 13.00 3.38 30.08
N ARG A 299 13.02 3.99 28.89
CA ARG A 299 12.76 3.30 27.62
C ARG A 299 13.98 3.19 26.73
N TYR A 300 14.84 4.20 26.68
CA TYR A 300 16.09 4.18 25.91
C TYR A 300 17.05 5.26 26.39
N GLU A 301 18.34 5.04 26.13
CA GLU A 301 19.40 6.03 26.32
C GLU A 301 19.33 7.11 25.23
N VAL A 302 19.62 8.34 25.61
CA VAL A 302 19.66 9.51 24.72
C VAL A 302 20.94 10.31 24.95
N PHE A 303 21.35 11.07 23.95
CA PHE A 303 22.41 12.07 24.05
C PHE A 303 21.93 13.40 23.47
N ARG A 304 22.53 14.50 23.92
CA ARG A 304 22.19 15.84 23.45
C ARG A 304 23.02 16.19 22.21
N GLU A 305 22.34 16.56 21.14
CA GLU A 305 22.93 17.04 19.89
C GLU A 305 22.38 18.44 19.58
N GLY A 306 23.13 19.47 19.96
CA GLY A 306 22.66 20.86 19.93
C GLY A 306 21.52 21.10 20.94
N ASP A 307 20.38 21.56 20.44
CA ASP A 307 19.16 21.79 21.23
C ASP A 307 18.20 20.59 21.22
N ASN A 308 18.54 19.49 20.55
CA ASN A 308 17.69 18.32 20.42
C ASN A 308 18.27 17.10 21.15
N TRP A 309 17.39 16.16 21.52
CA TRP A 309 17.76 14.86 22.07
C TRP A 309 17.66 13.77 21.01
N ARG A 310 18.72 12.99 20.87
CA ARG A 310 18.75 11.83 19.97
C ARG A 310 18.95 10.55 20.74
N ARG A 311 18.36 9.46 20.24
CA ARG A 311 18.55 8.13 20.81
C ARG A 311 19.95 7.64 20.48
N VAL A 312 20.58 6.97 21.43
CA VAL A 312 21.79 6.19 21.12
C VAL A 312 21.33 4.97 20.32
N GLU A 313 21.67 4.93 19.03
CA GLU A 313 21.46 3.75 18.19
C GLU A 313 22.51 2.69 18.54
N ASP A 314 22.10 1.42 18.62
CA ASP A 314 23.05 0.33 18.78
C ASP A 314 24.04 0.34 17.62
N LYS A 315 25.34 0.25 17.94
CA LYS A 315 26.32 -0.23 16.97
C LYS A 315 25.93 -1.68 16.68
N SER A 316 25.19 -1.90 15.61
CA SER A 316 24.93 -3.22 15.04
C SER A 316 26.27 -3.89 14.76
N GLY A 317 26.61 -4.88 15.60
CA GLY A 317 27.57 -5.94 15.28
C GLY A 317 26.91 -6.98 14.39
#